data_AF-A0A7C7DT83-F1
#
_entry.id   AF-A0A7C7DT83-F1
#
_cell.length_a   1.000
_cell.length_b   1.000
_cell.length_c   1.000
_cell.angle_alpha   90.00
_cell.angle_beta   90.00
_cell.angle_gamma   90.00
#
_symmetry.space_group_name_H-M   'P 1'
#
loop_
_entity.id
_entity.type
_entity.pdbx_description
1 polymer ?
#
loop_
_entity_poly.entity_id
_entity_poly.type
_entity_poly.pdbx_seq_one_letter_code
_entity_poly.pdbx_strand_id
1 'polypeptide(L)'
;MHIREYQTWLSEWDKARTWEQVTLSHTMLHVIEELGEVSKLVQMIEGYRSPSPDDLEQLRAELALELSDLQVMIFKLAYLCGIDMEEAMMRGQQKADARFPDLAAGAADRAQYWERYRAYLQRAGLTICETASS
;
A
#
# COMPACT_ATOMS: atom_id res chain seq x y z
N MET A 1 5.17 16.03 10.50
CA MET A 1 4.78 15.10 11.57
C MET A 1 5.64 13.87 11.44
N HIS A 2 6.32 13.48 12.51
CA HIS A 2 7.11 12.24 12.55
C HIS A 2 6.20 11.01 12.74
N ILE A 3 6.67 9.82 12.37
CA ILE A 3 5.87 8.58 12.39
C ILE A 3 5.42 8.29 13.83
N ARG A 4 6.36 8.38 14.77
CA ARG A 4 6.05 8.17 16.20
C ARG A 4 5.04 9.18 16.72
N GLU A 5 5.19 10.46 16.37
CA GLU A 5 4.27 11.53 16.79
C GLU A 5 2.84 11.26 16.31
N TYR A 6 2.68 10.85 15.06
CA TYR A 6 1.36 10.50 14.52
C TYR A 6 0.76 9.30 15.23
N GLN A 7 1.55 8.24 15.45
CA GLN A 7 1.10 7.05 16.15
C GLN A 7 0.64 7.38 17.59
N THR A 8 1.37 8.26 18.29
CA THR A 8 0.99 8.74 19.62
C THR A 8 -0.32 9.52 19.56
N TRP A 9 -0.43 10.50 18.67
CA TRP A 9 -1.66 11.28 18.49
C TRP A 9 -2.87 10.37 18.20
N LEU A 10 -2.72 9.40 17.30
CA LEU A 10 -3.79 8.47 16.96
C LEU A 10 -4.20 7.62 18.17
N SER A 11 -3.24 7.09 18.92
CA SER A 11 -3.52 6.29 20.10
C SER A 11 -4.29 7.08 21.16
N GLU A 12 -3.91 8.34 21.40
CA GLU A 12 -4.61 9.23 22.33
C GLU A 12 -6.01 9.57 21.85
N TRP A 13 -6.16 9.87 20.55
CA TRP A 13 -7.44 10.18 19.92
C TRP A 13 -8.42 8.99 19.96
N ASP A 14 -7.93 7.77 19.71
CA ASP A 14 -8.71 6.54 19.72
C ASP A 14 -9.11 6.14 21.16
N LYS A 15 -8.18 6.26 22.12
CA LYS A 15 -8.44 6.02 23.55
C LYS A 15 -9.44 6.99 24.16
N ALA A 16 -9.39 8.27 23.78
CA ALA A 16 -10.36 9.26 24.21
C ALA A 16 -11.81 8.90 23.80
N ARG A 17 -11.96 8.00 22.81
CA ARG A 17 -13.24 7.49 22.31
C ARG A 17 -13.57 6.09 22.80
N THR A 18 -12.76 5.52 23.70
CA THR A 18 -12.90 4.14 24.19
C THR A 18 -12.76 3.06 23.10
N TRP A 19 -12.19 3.41 21.95
CA TRP A 19 -12.08 2.55 20.78
C TRP A 19 -10.89 1.59 20.85
N GLU A 20 -10.02 1.73 21.85
CA GLU A 20 -8.98 0.77 22.18
C GLU A 20 -9.54 -0.58 22.65
N GLN A 21 -10.84 -0.63 22.98
CA GLN A 21 -11.56 -1.85 23.34
C GLN A 21 -11.89 -2.72 22.12
N VAL A 22 -11.80 -2.16 20.90
CA VAL A 22 -11.95 -2.93 19.66
C VAL A 22 -10.82 -3.94 19.57
N THR A 23 -11.16 -5.22 19.39
CA THR A 23 -10.17 -6.30 19.42
C THR A 23 -9.19 -6.19 18.25
N LEU A 24 -8.02 -6.81 18.42
CA LEU A 24 -7.03 -6.96 17.35
C LEU A 24 -7.63 -7.62 16.10
N SER A 25 -8.47 -8.65 16.27
CA SER A 25 -9.10 -9.35 15.16
C SER A 25 -10.10 -8.46 14.39
N HIS A 26 -10.84 -7.60 15.09
CA HIS A 26 -11.76 -6.66 14.46
C HIS A 26 -11.00 -5.53 13.78
N THR A 27 -9.95 -5.00 14.41
CA THR A 27 -9.07 -4.02 13.76
C THR A 27 -8.43 -4.59 12.48
N MET A 28 -8.04 -5.87 12.48
CA MET A 28 -7.54 -6.56 11.29
C MET A 28 -8.60 -6.68 10.19
N LEU A 29 -9.88 -6.85 10.55
CA LEU A 29 -10.97 -6.82 9.59
C LEU A 29 -11.05 -5.46 8.90
N HIS A 30 -10.98 -4.36 9.66
CA HIS A 30 -10.98 -3.01 9.09
C HIS A 30 -9.77 -2.78 8.16
N VAL A 31 -8.57 -3.26 8.51
CA VAL A 31 -7.42 -3.22 7.58
C VAL A 31 -7.74 -3.87 6.23
N ILE A 32 -8.45 -5.00 6.24
CA ILE A 32 -8.84 -5.69 5.01
C ILE A 32 -9.91 -4.90 4.24
N GLU A 33 -10.86 -4.27 4.93
CA GLU A 33 -11.88 -3.40 4.33
C GLU A 33 -11.23 -2.19 3.62
N GLU A 34 -10.35 -1.45 4.32
CA GLU A 34 -9.66 -0.29 3.72
C GLU A 34 -8.74 -0.70 2.56
N LEU A 35 -8.07 -1.86 2.68
CA LEU A 35 -7.28 -2.40 1.57
C LEU A 35 -8.17 -2.74 0.35
N GLY A 36 -9.42 -3.12 0.59
CA GLY A 36 -10.43 -3.35 -0.45
C GLY A 36 -10.78 -2.08 -1.21
N GLU A 37 -10.98 -0.96 -0.51
CA GLU A 37 -11.26 0.34 -1.13
C GLU A 37 -10.05 0.86 -1.92
N VAL A 38 -8.84 0.74 -1.37
CA VAL A 38 -7.59 1.00 -2.10
C VAL A 38 -7.53 0.16 -3.38
N SER A 39 -7.82 -1.14 -3.29
CA SER A 39 -7.80 -2.05 -4.44
C SER A 39 -8.81 -1.65 -5.52
N LYS A 40 -10.00 -1.21 -5.13
CA LYS A 40 -11.05 -0.76 -6.03
C LYS A 40 -10.61 0.48 -6.81
N LEU A 41 -9.99 1.47 -6.16
CA LEU A 41 -9.48 2.67 -6.83
C LEU A 41 -8.31 2.37 -7.76
N VAL A 42 -7.38 1.50 -7.36
CA VAL A 42 -6.29 1.03 -8.24
C VAL A 42 -6.87 0.35 -9.49
N GLN A 43 -7.89 -0.50 -9.33
CA GLN A 43 -8.57 -1.15 -10.47
C GLN A 43 -9.25 -0.14 -11.41
N MET A 44 -9.77 0.98 -10.91
CA MET A 44 -10.31 2.06 -11.74
C MET A 44 -9.19 2.78 -12.51
N ILE A 45 -8.09 3.11 -11.83
CA ILE A 45 -6.92 3.78 -12.43
C ILE A 45 -6.28 2.92 -13.53
N GLU A 46 -6.22 1.61 -13.34
CA GLU A 46 -5.67 0.67 -14.33
C GLU A 46 -6.67 0.25 -15.42
N GLY A 47 -7.90 0.77 -15.39
CA GLY A 47 -8.93 0.50 -16.40
C GLY A 47 -9.57 -0.89 -16.32
N TYR A 48 -9.34 -1.64 -15.24
CA TYR A 48 -10.03 -2.90 -14.95
C TYR A 48 -11.49 -2.67 -14.53
N ARG A 49 -11.77 -1.53 -13.89
CA ARG A 49 -13.11 -1.04 -13.58
C ARG A 49 -13.36 0.29 -14.28
N SER A 50 -14.61 0.55 -14.63
CA SER A 50 -15.01 1.88 -15.11
C SER A 50 -14.72 2.93 -14.03
N PRO A 51 -14.06 4.05 -14.38
CA PRO A 51 -13.77 5.10 -13.43
C PRO A 51 -15.08 5.76 -12.97
N SER A 52 -15.15 6.08 -11.68
CA SER A 52 -16.24 6.85 -11.10
C SER A 52 -15.69 7.57 -9.87
N PRO A 53 -15.42 8.88 -9.98
CA PRO A 53 -15.62 9.78 -11.13
C PRO A 53 -14.69 9.49 -12.32
N ASP A 54 -15.08 9.93 -13.52
CA ASP A 54 -14.25 9.84 -14.76
C ASP A 54 -13.20 10.96 -14.81
N ASP A 55 -12.50 11.14 -13.68
CA ASP A 55 -11.42 12.09 -13.49
C ASP A 55 -10.30 11.42 -12.71
N LEU A 56 -9.16 11.21 -13.37
CA LEU A 56 -8.00 10.55 -12.78
C LEU A 56 -7.36 11.36 -11.64
N GLU A 57 -7.46 12.69 -11.64
CA GLU A 57 -6.95 13.51 -10.54
C GLU A 57 -7.81 13.31 -9.30
N GLN A 58 -9.13 13.29 -9.48
CA GLN A 58 -10.07 13.01 -8.40
C GLN A 58 -9.89 11.58 -7.85
N LEU A 59 -9.73 10.57 -8.71
CA LEU A 59 -9.44 9.20 -8.28
C LEU A 59 -8.12 9.10 -7.49
N ARG A 60 -7.10 9.88 -7.84
CA ARG A 60 -5.84 9.94 -7.07
C ARG A 60 -6.03 10.62 -5.71
N ALA A 61 -6.88 11.64 -5.63
CA ALA A 61 -7.19 12.29 -4.37
C ALA A 61 -7.96 11.34 -3.44
N GLU A 62 -8.94 10.60 -3.97
CA GLU A 62 -9.65 9.55 -3.22
C GLU A 62 -8.69 8.45 -2.77
N LEU A 63 -7.78 8.00 -3.65
CA LEU A 63 -6.78 6.98 -3.30
C LEU A 63 -5.88 7.44 -2.16
N ALA A 64 -5.52 8.72 -2.10
CA ALA A 64 -4.75 9.26 -1.00
C ALA A 64 -5.50 9.19 0.35
N LEU A 65 -6.83 9.35 0.33
CA LEU A 65 -7.66 9.20 1.54
C LEU A 65 -7.75 7.73 1.96
N GLU A 66 -8.04 6.81 1.04
CA GLU A 66 -8.14 5.38 1.36
C GLU A 66 -6.80 4.79 1.84
N LEU A 67 -5.67 5.26 1.27
CA LEU A 67 -4.34 4.92 1.79
C LEU A 67 -4.11 5.45 3.21
N SER A 68 -4.64 6.64 3.52
CA SER A 68 -4.60 7.19 4.87
C SER A 68 -5.44 6.36 5.84
N ASP A 69 -6.65 5.98 5.46
CA ASP A 69 -7.55 5.17 6.30
C ASP A 69 -6.98 3.78 6.58
N LEU A 70 -6.43 3.13 5.55
CA LEU A 70 -5.64 1.91 5.70
C LEU A 70 -4.47 2.10 6.68
N GLN A 71 -3.74 3.21 6.55
CA GLN A 71 -2.59 3.50 7.40
C GLN A 71 -3.01 3.75 8.86
N VAL A 72 -4.15 4.40 9.12
CA VAL A 72 -4.74 4.55 10.45
C VAL A 72 -4.99 3.19 11.08
N MET A 73 -5.60 2.26 10.34
CA MET A 73 -5.88 0.91 10.86
C MET A 73 -4.61 0.11 11.15
N ILE A 74 -3.56 0.26 10.33
CA ILE A 74 -2.24 -0.34 10.58
C ILE A 74 -1.60 0.23 11.86
N PHE A 75 -1.64 1.56 12.06
CA PHE A 75 -1.13 2.16 13.29
C PHE A 75 -1.94 1.74 14.52
N LYS A 76 -3.26 1.55 14.36
CA LYS A 76 -4.12 1.00 15.42
C LYS A 76 -3.69 -0.40 15.82
N LEU A 77 -3.49 -1.30 14.86
CA LEU A 77 -2.93 -2.64 15.13
C LEU A 77 -1.57 -2.55 15.84
N ALA A 78 -0.68 -1.69 15.35
CA ALA A 78 0.64 -1.55 15.93
C ALA A 78 0.57 -1.09 17.39
N TYR A 79 -0.20 -0.05 17.71
CA TYR A 79 -0.28 0.43 19.09
C TYR A 79 -0.99 -0.58 20.01
N LEU A 80 -2.02 -1.29 19.54
CA LEU A 80 -2.69 -2.35 20.31
C LEU A 80 -1.73 -3.50 20.65
N CYS A 81 -0.72 -3.72 19.81
CA CYS A 81 0.36 -4.70 20.03
C CYS A 81 1.59 -4.13 20.75
N GLY A 82 1.60 -2.85 21.13
CA GLY A 82 2.77 -2.19 21.75
C GLY A 82 3.97 -2.04 20.81
N ILE A 83 3.74 -1.95 19.50
CA ILE A 83 4.78 -1.80 18.48
C ILE A 83 5.00 -0.32 18.18
N ASP A 84 6.24 0.15 18.33
CA ASP A 84 6.69 1.44 17.81
C ASP A 84 6.95 1.31 16.30
N MET A 85 6.13 1.99 15.50
CA MET A 85 6.21 1.91 14.05
C MET A 85 7.41 2.63 13.46
N GLU A 86 7.90 3.69 14.11
CA GLU A 86 9.10 4.40 13.63
C GLU A 86 10.33 3.50 13.79
N GLU A 87 10.48 2.84 14.94
CA GLU A 87 11.54 1.85 15.13
C GLU A 87 11.40 0.66 14.17
N ALA A 88 10.18 0.14 13.99
CA ALA A 88 9.92 -0.98 13.09
C ALA A 88 10.31 -0.63 11.64
N MET A 89 9.97 0.57 11.18
CA MET A 89 10.31 1.05 9.84
C MET A 89 11.81 1.32 9.68
N MET A 90 12.49 1.88 10.68
CA MET A 90 13.95 2.03 10.66
C MET A 90 14.67 0.68 10.53
N ARG A 91 14.23 -0.34 11.29
CA ARG A 91 14.76 -1.71 11.17
C ARG A 91 14.46 -2.31 9.79
N GLY A 92 13.25 -2.05 9.27
CA GLY A 92 12.84 -2.46 7.93
C GLY A 92 13.71 -1.85 6.82
N GLN A 93 14.01 -0.55 6.94
CA GLN A 93 14.89 0.17 6.03
C GLN A 93 16.31 -0.42 6.04
N GLN A 94 16.92 -0.57 7.21
CA GLN A 94 18.25 -1.18 7.33
C GLN A 94 18.31 -2.60 6.74
N LYS A 95 17.25 -3.39 6.94
CA LYS A 95 17.11 -4.71 6.34
C LYS A 95 16.99 -4.66 4.82
N ALA A 96 16.27 -3.68 4.27
CA ALA A 96 16.14 -3.49 2.83
C ALA A 96 17.47 -3.07 2.19
N ASP A 97 18.17 -2.10 2.79
CA ASP A 97 19.47 -1.62 2.33
C ASP A 97 20.53 -2.74 2.35
N ALA A 98 20.53 -3.57 3.40
CA ALA A 98 21.42 -4.73 3.48
C ALA A 98 21.08 -5.82 2.45
N ARG A 99 19.80 -5.98 2.09
CA ARG A 99 19.34 -6.99 1.12
C ARG A 99 19.59 -6.56 -0.32
N PHE A 100 19.51 -5.26 -0.62
CA PHE A 100 19.64 -4.71 -1.97
C PHE A 100 20.70 -3.58 -2.01
N PRO A 101 21.98 -3.88 -1.76
CA PRO A 101 23.03 -2.86 -1.65
C PRO A 101 23.45 -2.26 -3.00
N ASP A 102 23.17 -2.94 -4.12
CA ASP A 102 23.57 -2.49 -5.46
C ASP A 102 22.39 -1.83 -6.19
N LEU A 103 22.44 -0.51 -6.32
CA LEU A 103 21.44 0.28 -7.07
C LEU A 103 21.44 -0.05 -8.57
N ALA A 104 22.59 -0.44 -9.14
CA ALA A 104 22.69 -0.76 -10.57
C ALA A 104 22.00 -2.08 -10.90
N ALA A 105 21.93 -3.02 -9.94
CA ALA A 105 21.22 -4.28 -10.09
C ALA A 105 19.71 -4.07 -10.28
N GLY A 106 19.11 -3.04 -9.68
CA GLY A 106 17.66 -2.82 -9.76
C GLY A 106 17.11 -2.63 -11.18
N ALA A 107 17.86 -1.94 -12.05
CA ALA A 107 17.46 -1.77 -13.46
C ALA A 107 17.56 -3.10 -14.24
N ALA A 108 18.61 -3.87 -14.00
CA ALA A 108 18.82 -5.18 -14.60
C ALA A 108 17.76 -6.19 -14.12
N ASP A 109 17.48 -6.24 -12.82
CA ASP A 109 16.47 -7.12 -12.22
C ASP A 109 15.08 -6.84 -12.79
N ARG A 110 14.71 -5.55 -12.94
CA ARG A 110 13.45 -5.16 -13.56
C ARG A 110 13.39 -5.58 -15.02
N ALA A 111 14.46 -5.36 -15.80
CA ALA A 111 14.50 -5.78 -17.21
C ALA A 111 14.35 -7.30 -17.34
N GLN A 112 15.05 -8.06 -16.50
CA GLN A 112 14.97 -9.52 -16.46
C GLN A 112 13.59 -10.00 -16.03
N TYR A 113 12.94 -9.34 -15.06
CA TYR A 113 11.55 -9.61 -14.70
C TYR A 113 10.62 -9.43 -15.89
N TRP A 114 10.72 -8.31 -16.62
CA TRP A 114 9.88 -8.05 -17.78
C TRP A 114 10.12 -9.05 -18.91
N GLU A 115 11.37 -9.44 -19.15
CA GLU A 115 11.69 -10.47 -20.13
C GLU A 115 11.01 -11.81 -19.79
N ARG A 116 11.13 -12.26 -18.53
CA ARG A 116 10.44 -13.47 -18.04
C ARG A 116 8.91 -13.35 -18.15
N TYR A 117 8.36 -12.19 -17.79
CA TYR A 117 6.91 -11.96 -17.82
C TYR A 117 6.37 -11.96 -19.26
N ARG A 118 7.06 -11.30 -20.20
CA ARG A 118 6.72 -11.34 -21.63
C ARG A 118 6.78 -12.76 -22.19
N ALA A 119 7.82 -13.51 -21.87
CA ALA A 119 7.94 -14.91 -22.29
C ALA A 119 6.79 -15.77 -21.73
N TYR A 120 6.39 -15.55 -20.47
CA TYR A 120 5.20 -16.17 -19.88
C TYR A 120 3.93 -15.82 -20.65
N LEU A 121 3.68 -14.53 -20.92
CA LEU A 121 2.49 -14.07 -21.64
C LEU A 121 2.41 -14.70 -23.04
N GLN A 122 3.53 -14.71 -23.77
CA GLN A 122 3.62 -15.39 -25.07
C GLN A 122 3.30 -16.89 -24.98
N ARG A 123 3.89 -17.61 -24.01
CA ARG A 123 3.61 -19.03 -23.79
C ARG A 123 2.15 -19.28 -23.42
N ALA A 124 1.52 -18.35 -22.70
CA ALA A 124 0.12 -18.41 -22.30
C ALA A 124 -0.85 -17.95 -23.40
N GLY A 125 -0.36 -17.48 -24.54
CA GLY A 125 -1.20 -16.92 -25.62
C GLY A 125 -1.84 -15.58 -25.29
N LEU A 126 -1.29 -14.85 -24.31
CA LEU A 126 -1.75 -13.53 -23.90
C LEU A 126 -0.88 -12.46 -24.58
N THR A 127 -1.47 -11.57 -25.36
CA THR A 127 -0.75 -10.48 -26.03
C THR A 127 -0.75 -9.22 -25.17
N ILE A 128 0.40 -8.56 -25.06
CA ILE A 128 0.45 -7.17 -24.57
C ILE A 128 0.04 -6.31 -25.76
N CYS A 129 -1.06 -5.56 -25.63
CA CYS A 129 -1.42 -4.56 -26.62
C CYS A 129 -0.37 -3.44 -26.49
N GLU A 130 0.57 -3.35 -27.44
CA GLU A 130 1.43 -2.17 -27.56
C GLU A 130 0.53 -1.01 -27.99
N THR A 131 0.16 -0.14 -27.05
CA THR A 131 -0.45 1.13 -27.41
C THR A 131 0.59 1.92 -28.18
N ALA A 132 0.39 1.98 -29.50
CA ALA A 132 1.17 2.81 -30.40
C ALA A 132 1.18 4.25 -29.86
N SER A 133 2.36 4.73 -29.48
CA SER A 133 2.57 6.15 -29.22
C SER A 133 2.17 6.92 -30.48
N SER A 134 1.13 7.75 -30.36
CA SER A 134 0.73 8.77 -31.34
C SER A 134 0.99 10.13 -30.73
#